data_AF-A0A810Q9S4-F1
#
_entry.id   AF-A0A810Q9S4-F1
#
_cell.length_a   1.000
_cell.length_b   1.000
_cell.length_c   1.000
_cell.angle_alpha   90.00
_cell.angle_beta   90.00
_cell.angle_gamma   90.00
#
_symmetry.space_group_name_H-M   'P 1'
#
loop_
_entity.id
_entity.type
_entity.pdbx_description
1 polymer ?
#
loop_
_entity_poly.entity_id
_entity_poly.type
_entity_poly.pdbx_seq_one_letter_code
_entity_poly.pdbx_strand_id
1 'polypeptide(L)'
;MDYGKSTLANDVVGEDFGRKVVLNTISPSSLRRINKINVGGNQKISNEQLPLESDIDGFGFDIDRDLVGTITGQSNDDNFAHGIMTGSDQLNLTVTVDVQNLSKFPKNAYARYTASCYKDPFGWINHIRRFKSKSIIDELDSKVIGLINEGSPKVWMAVPEVIEWENIAGFKYAGRDLHNYIELKLVCSTFREPLTRIDQLKNKNIVAIKADSGEQYTSWQAYKCLYSEVDHNGVSYCINNGRWFSVDQDFVHMVNEEYERIPVSEMEFLPHSVEYTRENDYTQAFVTPSPDHLLYMDAKLVSHGGGRSKIELCDILTEDKTFIHIKPYSGSAILSHLFNQAVVSAELVMSDQEFREKANAEIRDVGGSKGFQILVGCHPSVILAILSEHSEPRPPLPFFSKIVLRYAFRKLRTCGCKVYIKNIPKAI
;
A
#
# COMPACT_ATOMS: atom_id res chain seq x y z
N MET A 1 3.53 -16.13 -35.04
CA MET A 1 2.32 -16.96 -34.93
C MET A 1 1.46 -16.36 -33.83
N ASP A 2 0.36 -15.67 -34.16
CA ASP A 2 -0.49 -14.98 -33.16
C ASP A 2 -2.00 -15.07 -33.51
N TYR A 3 -2.39 -16.06 -34.31
CA TYR A 3 -3.75 -16.17 -34.88
C TYR A 3 -4.75 -16.94 -33.99
N GLY A 4 -4.29 -17.66 -32.96
CA GLY A 4 -5.16 -18.46 -32.08
C GLY A 4 -5.71 -17.71 -30.87
N LYS A 5 -5.10 -16.57 -30.50
CA LYS A 5 -5.52 -15.83 -29.30
C LYS A 5 -6.86 -15.11 -29.50
N SER A 6 -7.14 -14.64 -30.71
CA SER A 6 -8.37 -13.93 -31.05
C SER A 6 -9.61 -14.83 -31.18
N THR A 7 -9.45 -16.15 -31.18
CA THR A 7 -10.55 -17.11 -31.26
C THR A 7 -11.00 -17.66 -29.90
N LEU A 8 -10.27 -17.33 -28.83
CA LEU A 8 -10.64 -17.69 -27.47
C LEU A 8 -11.71 -16.73 -26.95
N ALA A 9 -12.75 -17.26 -26.29
CA ALA A 9 -13.71 -16.42 -25.59
C ALA A 9 -13.02 -15.66 -24.44
N ASN A 10 -13.60 -14.53 -24.02
CA ASN A 10 -13.11 -13.84 -22.84
C ASN A 10 -13.19 -14.78 -21.62
N ASP A 11 -12.25 -14.65 -20.69
CA ASP A 11 -12.20 -15.39 -19.42
C ASP A 11 -11.97 -16.91 -19.52
N VAL A 12 -11.55 -17.45 -20.68
CA VAL A 12 -11.17 -18.88 -20.82
C VAL A 12 -9.69 -19.15 -20.55
N VAL A 13 -8.88 -18.11 -20.42
CA VAL A 13 -7.45 -18.23 -20.10
C VAL A 13 -7.32 -18.22 -18.58
N GLY A 14 -6.87 -19.35 -18.03
CA GLY A 14 -6.57 -19.44 -16.60
C GLY A 14 -5.47 -18.46 -16.22
N GLU A 15 -5.80 -17.55 -15.31
CA GLU A 15 -4.81 -16.71 -14.61
C GLU A 15 -3.91 -17.61 -13.75
N ASP A 16 -2.66 -17.23 -13.53
CA ASP A 16 -1.71 -17.94 -12.65
C ASP A 16 -1.30 -19.39 -13.00
N PHE A 17 -1.71 -19.91 -14.16
CA PHE A 17 -1.40 -21.30 -14.57
C PHE A 17 0.08 -21.65 -14.41
N GLY A 18 0.96 -20.87 -15.05
CA GLY A 18 2.39 -21.13 -15.00
C GLY A 18 2.96 -21.01 -13.59
N ARG A 19 2.48 -20.04 -12.81
CA ARG A 19 2.92 -19.81 -11.42
C ARG A 19 2.61 -21.02 -10.55
N LYS A 20 1.37 -21.54 -10.58
CA LYS A 20 1.00 -22.74 -9.81
C LYS A 20 1.74 -23.98 -10.27
N VAL A 21 1.91 -24.18 -11.57
CA VAL A 21 2.68 -25.33 -12.08
C VAL A 21 4.11 -25.29 -11.57
N VAL A 22 4.78 -24.13 -11.62
CA VAL A 22 6.14 -24.00 -11.06
C VAL A 22 6.15 -24.29 -9.57
N LEU A 23 5.28 -23.65 -8.78
CA LEU A 23 5.25 -23.81 -7.33
C LEU A 23 4.92 -25.24 -6.86
N ASN A 24 4.12 -25.98 -7.62
CA ASN A 24 3.83 -27.40 -7.36
C ASN A 24 4.94 -28.37 -7.84
N THR A 25 6.01 -27.84 -8.46
CA THR A 25 7.09 -28.63 -9.08
C THR A 25 8.48 -28.29 -8.53
N ILE A 26 8.68 -27.15 -7.87
CA ILE A 26 9.99 -26.77 -7.34
C ILE A 26 10.09 -27.03 -5.85
N SER A 27 11.32 -27.09 -5.32
CA SER A 27 11.56 -27.06 -3.87
C SER A 27 11.36 -25.63 -3.33
N PRO A 28 10.88 -25.44 -2.09
CA PRO A 28 10.81 -24.13 -1.44
C PRO A 28 12.13 -23.35 -1.46
N SER A 29 13.24 -24.07 -1.39
CA SER A 29 14.60 -23.54 -1.38
C SER A 29 15.26 -23.43 -2.76
N SER A 30 14.53 -23.69 -3.86
CA SER A 30 15.11 -23.70 -5.22
C SER A 30 14.67 -22.50 -6.08
N LEU A 31 14.19 -21.43 -5.44
CA LEU A 31 13.86 -20.18 -6.12
C LEU A 31 15.15 -19.49 -6.59
N ARG A 32 15.11 -18.92 -7.80
CA ARG A 32 16.24 -18.18 -8.40
C ARG A 32 15.89 -16.75 -8.76
N ARG A 33 14.65 -16.51 -9.19
CA ARG A 33 14.19 -15.17 -9.56
C ARG A 33 12.71 -15.00 -9.21
N ILE A 34 12.38 -13.81 -8.71
CA ILE A 34 11.02 -13.41 -8.41
C ILE A 34 10.76 -12.01 -8.94
N ASN A 35 9.59 -11.81 -9.52
CA ASN A 35 9.04 -10.49 -9.77
C ASN A 35 8.00 -10.18 -8.69
N LYS A 36 8.21 -9.09 -7.95
CA LYS A 36 7.32 -8.65 -6.88
C LYS A 36 6.59 -7.39 -7.29
N ILE A 37 5.35 -7.26 -6.82
CA ILE A 37 4.56 -6.04 -6.94
C ILE A 37 4.09 -5.67 -5.53
N ASN A 38 4.58 -4.57 -5.01
CA ASN A 38 4.14 -4.09 -3.70
C ASN A 38 2.73 -3.50 -3.81
N VAL A 39 1.80 -3.98 -2.99
CA VAL A 39 0.44 -3.44 -2.90
C VAL A 39 0.26 -2.59 -1.65
N GLY A 40 -0.56 -1.54 -1.77
CA GLY A 40 -0.97 -0.68 -0.66
C GLY A 40 -0.37 0.72 -0.64
N GLY A 41 0.65 1.02 -1.46
CA GLY A 41 1.18 2.37 -1.63
C GLY A 41 1.54 2.69 -3.07
N ASN A 42 2.73 3.28 -3.28
CA ASN A 42 3.34 3.33 -4.60
C ASN A 42 3.58 1.92 -5.11
N GLN A 43 2.91 1.56 -6.22
CA GLN A 43 3.10 0.25 -6.85
C GLN A 43 4.52 0.13 -7.41
N LYS A 44 5.45 -0.34 -6.58
CA LYS A 44 6.79 -0.70 -6.98
C LYS A 44 6.77 -2.10 -7.53
N ILE A 45 7.27 -2.25 -8.76
CA ILE A 45 7.53 -3.55 -9.37
C ILE A 45 9.03 -3.78 -9.28
N SER A 46 9.46 -4.85 -8.61
CA SER A 46 10.86 -5.27 -8.59
C SER A 46 11.03 -6.60 -9.32
N ASN A 47 12.20 -6.81 -9.92
CA ASN A 47 12.61 -8.10 -10.45
C ASN A 47 13.95 -8.42 -9.79
N GLU A 48 13.97 -9.48 -9.00
CA GLU A 48 15.08 -9.82 -8.13
C GLU A 48 15.56 -11.22 -8.49
N GLN A 49 16.87 -11.35 -8.66
CA GLN A 49 17.53 -12.60 -8.99
C GLN A 49 18.67 -12.83 -8.01
N LEU A 50 18.72 -14.03 -7.46
CA LEU A 50 19.81 -14.45 -6.59
C LEU A 50 20.83 -15.28 -7.38
N PRO A 51 22.12 -15.20 -7.03
CA PRO A 51 23.17 -15.97 -7.69
C PRO A 51 23.06 -17.48 -7.41
N LEU A 52 22.52 -17.83 -6.25
CA LEU A 52 22.26 -19.19 -5.79
C LEU A 52 20.77 -19.40 -5.56
N GLU A 53 20.39 -20.67 -5.46
CA GLU A 53 19.05 -21.07 -5.04
C GLU A 53 18.78 -20.63 -3.60
N SER A 54 17.57 -20.12 -3.37
CA SER A 54 17.15 -19.59 -2.08
C SER A 54 15.68 -19.93 -1.81
N ASP A 55 15.29 -19.78 -0.56
CA ASP A 55 13.88 -19.64 -0.18
C ASP A 55 13.35 -18.23 -0.47
N ILE A 56 12.09 -18.01 -0.13
CA ILE A 56 11.39 -16.75 -0.33
C ILE A 56 11.96 -15.60 0.52
N ASP A 57 12.48 -15.91 1.71
CA ASP A 57 13.03 -14.94 2.65
C ASP A 57 14.34 -14.35 2.13
N GLY A 58 15.15 -15.12 1.40
CA GLY A 58 16.36 -14.61 0.75
C GLY A 58 16.10 -13.55 -0.32
N PHE A 59 14.87 -13.45 -0.84
CA PHE A 59 14.48 -12.31 -1.69
C PHE A 59 14.06 -11.11 -0.85
N GLY A 60 13.83 -11.22 0.45
CA GLY A 60 13.19 -10.15 1.24
C GLY A 60 11.76 -9.90 0.74
N PHE A 61 11.05 -10.96 0.37
CA PHE A 61 9.65 -10.90 0.02
C PHE A 61 8.81 -10.74 1.29
N ASP A 62 7.85 -9.83 1.25
CA ASP A 62 6.92 -9.66 2.35
C ASP A 62 5.59 -10.35 2.03
N ILE A 63 5.32 -11.44 2.75
CA ILE A 63 4.15 -12.31 2.55
C ILE A 63 2.79 -11.60 2.69
N ASP A 64 2.77 -10.41 3.29
CA ASP A 64 1.54 -9.69 3.57
C ASP A 64 1.22 -8.63 2.51
N ARG A 65 2.26 -7.98 1.95
CA ARG A 65 2.11 -6.82 1.04
C ARG A 65 2.65 -7.05 -0.37
N ASP A 66 3.49 -8.06 -0.59
CA ASP A 66 4.07 -8.30 -1.90
C ASP A 66 3.21 -9.32 -2.66
N LEU A 67 2.92 -8.98 -3.92
CA LEU A 67 2.33 -9.91 -4.88
C LEU A 67 3.41 -10.54 -5.72
N VAL A 68 3.31 -11.86 -5.91
CA VAL A 68 4.17 -12.56 -6.86
C VAL A 68 3.63 -12.39 -8.28
N GLY A 69 4.38 -11.67 -9.11
CA GLY A 69 4.12 -11.59 -10.54
C GLY A 69 4.59 -12.84 -11.27
N THR A 70 5.92 -13.01 -11.33
CA THR A 70 6.59 -14.13 -12.01
C THR A 70 7.51 -14.83 -11.03
N ILE A 71 7.56 -16.16 -11.10
CA ILE A 71 8.45 -16.99 -10.28
C ILE A 71 9.35 -17.82 -11.18
N THR A 72 10.58 -18.00 -10.78
CA THR A 72 11.57 -18.82 -11.49
C THR A 72 12.29 -19.68 -10.48
N GLY A 73 12.32 -20.98 -10.72
CA GLY A 73 12.99 -21.94 -9.84
C GLY A 73 13.49 -23.15 -10.60
N GLN A 74 14.37 -23.91 -9.94
CA GLN A 74 14.89 -25.16 -10.47
C GLN A 74 13.88 -26.28 -10.20
N SER A 75 13.52 -27.03 -11.25
CA SER A 75 12.64 -28.20 -11.17
C SER A 75 13.23 -29.26 -10.24
N ASN A 76 12.40 -29.86 -9.39
CA ASN A 76 12.78 -31.04 -8.61
C ASN A 76 12.32 -32.36 -9.27
N ASP A 77 11.65 -32.28 -10.42
CA ASP A 77 11.12 -33.41 -11.17
C ASP A 77 11.60 -33.36 -12.62
N ASP A 78 12.75 -33.99 -12.87
CA ASP A 78 13.33 -34.11 -14.20
C ASP A 78 12.46 -34.92 -15.17
N ASN A 79 11.47 -35.68 -14.68
CA ASN A 79 10.52 -36.37 -15.56
C ASN A 79 9.44 -35.42 -16.10
N PHE A 80 9.20 -34.30 -15.41
CA PHE A 80 8.24 -33.28 -15.84
C PHE A 80 8.92 -32.14 -16.60
N ALA A 81 9.99 -31.59 -16.04
CA ALA A 81 10.70 -30.44 -16.58
C ALA A 81 12.18 -30.49 -16.23
N HIS A 82 13.04 -30.23 -17.22
CA HIS A 82 14.48 -30.14 -17.03
C HIS A 82 14.89 -28.72 -16.65
N GLY A 83 15.76 -28.58 -15.65
CA GLY A 83 16.40 -27.31 -15.37
C GLY A 83 15.46 -26.26 -14.75
N ILE A 84 15.62 -25.03 -15.23
CA ILE A 84 14.89 -23.86 -14.75
C ILE A 84 13.49 -23.81 -15.36
N MET A 85 12.50 -23.56 -14.51
CA MET A 85 11.13 -23.26 -14.91
C MET A 85 10.79 -21.82 -14.55
N THR A 86 10.03 -21.13 -15.40
CA THR A 86 9.51 -19.78 -15.13
C THR A 86 8.00 -19.76 -15.32
N GLY A 87 7.28 -19.24 -14.33
CA GLY A 87 5.83 -19.26 -14.27
C GLY A 87 5.22 -17.91 -13.88
N SER A 88 4.20 -17.49 -14.63
CA SER A 88 3.28 -16.40 -14.31
C SER A 88 1.87 -16.82 -14.75
N ASP A 89 1.16 -16.03 -15.56
CA ASP A 89 0.02 -16.54 -16.34
C ASP A 89 0.50 -17.54 -17.41
N GLN A 90 1.72 -17.32 -17.93
CA GLN A 90 2.38 -18.19 -18.90
C GLN A 90 3.35 -19.14 -18.19
N LEU A 91 3.55 -20.33 -18.78
CA LEU A 91 4.49 -21.33 -18.33
C LEU A 91 5.63 -21.48 -19.35
N ASN A 92 6.87 -21.28 -18.90
CA ASN A 92 8.08 -21.51 -19.67
C ASN A 92 8.91 -22.60 -18.99
N LEU A 93 9.23 -23.67 -19.71
CA LEU A 93 10.04 -24.77 -19.22
C LEU A 93 10.75 -25.49 -20.38
N THR A 94 11.75 -26.31 -20.04
CA THR A 94 12.43 -27.19 -21.00
C THR A 94 11.98 -28.63 -20.78
N VAL A 95 11.53 -29.30 -21.84
CA VAL A 95 10.99 -30.68 -21.78
C VAL A 95 11.43 -31.51 -22.97
N THR A 96 11.50 -32.81 -22.77
CA THR A 96 11.75 -33.78 -23.85
C THR A 96 10.41 -34.31 -24.37
N VAL A 97 9.81 -33.59 -25.33
CA VAL A 97 8.50 -33.90 -25.93
C VAL A 97 8.62 -34.07 -27.44
N ASP A 98 8.00 -35.13 -27.96
CA ASP A 98 7.87 -35.45 -29.38
C ASP A 98 6.40 -35.68 -29.77
N VAL A 99 6.15 -36.01 -31.03
CA VAL A 99 4.78 -36.23 -31.55
C VAL A 99 4.05 -37.37 -30.81
N GLN A 100 4.76 -38.36 -30.27
CA GLN A 100 4.16 -39.51 -29.61
C GLN A 100 3.68 -39.18 -28.20
N ASN A 101 4.36 -38.28 -27.49
CA ASN A 101 4.04 -37.93 -26.10
C ASN A 101 3.41 -36.53 -25.93
N LEU A 102 3.35 -35.71 -27.00
CA LEU A 102 2.78 -34.36 -26.98
C LEU A 102 1.36 -34.31 -26.42
N SER A 103 0.51 -35.30 -26.71
CA SER A 103 -0.87 -35.34 -26.21
C SER A 103 -0.99 -35.58 -24.70
N LYS A 104 0.06 -36.16 -24.08
CA LYS A 104 0.11 -36.44 -22.63
C LYS A 104 0.62 -35.24 -21.84
N PHE A 105 1.56 -34.48 -22.41
CA PHE A 105 2.23 -33.39 -21.70
C PHE A 105 1.26 -32.31 -21.15
N PRO A 106 0.30 -31.76 -21.92
CA PRO A 106 -0.68 -30.81 -21.39
C PRO A 106 -1.51 -31.38 -20.23
N LYS A 107 -1.81 -32.68 -20.23
CA LYS A 107 -2.54 -33.33 -19.13
C LYS A 107 -1.69 -33.38 -17.87
N ASN A 108 -0.39 -33.67 -18.00
CA ASN A 108 0.55 -33.65 -16.88
C ASN A 108 0.71 -32.22 -16.33
N ALA A 109 0.85 -31.22 -17.20
CA ALA A 109 0.93 -29.82 -16.79
C ALA A 109 -0.36 -29.36 -16.08
N TYR A 110 -1.52 -29.78 -16.58
CA TYR A 110 -2.80 -29.53 -15.92
C TYR A 110 -2.91 -30.22 -14.55
N ALA A 111 -2.41 -31.46 -14.41
CA ALA A 111 -2.37 -32.14 -13.12
C ALA A 111 -1.46 -31.40 -12.10
N ARG A 112 -0.33 -30.84 -12.54
CA ARG A 112 0.52 -29.98 -11.71
C ARG A 112 -0.18 -28.66 -11.35
N TYR A 113 -1.00 -28.11 -12.26
CA TYR A 113 -1.77 -26.89 -11.99
C TYR A 113 -2.87 -27.12 -10.93
N THR A 114 -3.56 -28.26 -10.97
CA THR A 114 -4.66 -28.56 -10.02
C THR A 114 -4.18 -29.09 -8.67
N ALA A 115 -2.90 -29.46 -8.55
CA ALA A 115 -2.30 -29.85 -7.28
C ALA A 115 -2.29 -28.71 -6.26
N SER A 116 -2.36 -29.08 -4.98
CA SER A 116 -2.40 -28.14 -3.85
C SER A 116 -1.18 -28.23 -2.94
N CYS A 117 -0.17 -29.05 -3.28
CA CYS A 117 1.01 -29.23 -2.43
C CYS A 117 1.82 -27.94 -2.25
N TYR A 118 1.78 -27.01 -3.21
CA TYR A 118 2.40 -25.70 -3.06
C TYR A 118 1.86 -24.89 -1.88
N LYS A 119 0.63 -25.15 -1.41
CA LYS A 119 0.00 -24.34 -0.37
C LYS A 119 0.68 -24.44 0.99
N ASP A 120 1.40 -25.53 1.25
CA ASP A 120 2.13 -25.71 2.50
C ASP A 120 3.33 -24.74 2.60
N PRO A 121 4.30 -24.74 1.66
CA PRO A 121 5.41 -23.78 1.67
C PRO A 121 5.07 -22.38 1.10
N PHE A 122 4.04 -22.27 0.25
CA PHE A 122 3.75 -21.07 -0.53
C PHE A 122 2.30 -20.60 -0.43
N GLY A 123 1.55 -21.02 0.59
CA GLY A 123 0.13 -20.70 0.77
C GLY A 123 -0.16 -19.20 0.74
N TRP A 124 0.77 -18.41 1.26
CA TRP A 124 0.74 -16.95 1.31
C TRP A 124 0.55 -16.28 -0.06
N ILE A 125 0.92 -16.93 -1.16
CA ILE A 125 0.73 -16.38 -2.52
C ILE A 125 -0.75 -16.22 -2.91
N ASN A 126 -1.65 -16.87 -2.17
CA ASN A 126 -3.08 -16.80 -2.40
C ASN A 126 -3.77 -15.71 -1.58
N HIS A 127 -3.09 -15.10 -0.59
CA HIS A 127 -3.66 -14.09 0.30
C HIS A 127 -4.24 -12.91 -0.49
N ILE A 128 -3.49 -12.42 -1.47
CA ILE A 128 -3.90 -11.34 -2.36
C ILE A 128 -3.54 -11.76 -3.78
N ARG A 129 -4.49 -11.65 -4.71
CA ARG A 129 -4.25 -11.98 -6.12
C ARG A 129 -4.85 -10.91 -7.00
N ARG A 130 -4.07 -10.43 -7.97
CA ARG A 130 -4.63 -9.60 -9.05
C ARG A 130 -5.68 -10.42 -9.78
N PHE A 131 -6.83 -9.79 -9.99
CA PHE A 131 -7.99 -10.41 -10.61
C PHE A 131 -8.24 -9.73 -11.97
N LYS A 132 -8.41 -10.50 -13.05
CA LYS A 132 -8.50 -9.95 -14.42
C LYS A 132 -9.72 -10.43 -15.22
N SER A 133 -10.55 -11.35 -14.71
CA SER A 133 -11.78 -11.78 -15.38
C SER A 133 -12.67 -10.58 -15.68
N LYS A 134 -12.96 -10.38 -16.96
CA LYS A 134 -13.69 -9.20 -17.42
C LYS A 134 -15.14 -9.23 -16.95
N SER A 135 -15.81 -10.38 -17.06
CA SER A 135 -17.20 -10.52 -16.64
C SER A 135 -17.40 -10.16 -15.16
N ILE A 136 -16.56 -10.72 -14.30
CA ILE A 136 -16.64 -10.43 -12.85
C ILE A 136 -16.18 -9.00 -12.54
N ILE A 137 -15.18 -8.45 -13.23
CA ILE A 137 -14.82 -7.03 -13.08
C ILE A 137 -15.99 -6.11 -13.43
N ASP A 138 -16.74 -6.40 -14.50
CA ASP A 138 -17.91 -5.59 -14.90
C ASP A 138 -19.04 -5.68 -13.83
N GLU A 139 -19.22 -6.84 -13.20
CA GLU A 139 -20.13 -7.01 -12.06
C GLU A 139 -19.66 -6.26 -10.81
N LEU A 140 -18.37 -6.30 -10.49
CA LEU A 140 -17.76 -5.58 -9.37
C LEU A 140 -17.82 -4.06 -9.59
N ASP A 141 -17.50 -3.59 -10.79
CA ASP A 141 -17.60 -2.19 -11.20
C ASP A 141 -19.06 -1.70 -11.05
N SER A 142 -20.04 -2.55 -11.41
CA SER A 142 -21.48 -2.26 -11.23
C SER A 142 -21.90 -2.19 -9.76
N LYS A 143 -21.40 -3.10 -8.91
CA LYS A 143 -21.60 -3.05 -7.45
C LYS A 143 -21.04 -1.77 -6.84
N VAL A 144 -19.83 -1.37 -7.25
CA VAL A 144 -19.21 -0.12 -6.77
C VAL A 144 -20.05 1.09 -7.14
N ILE A 145 -20.61 1.16 -8.35
CA ILE A 145 -21.52 2.25 -8.73
C ILE A 145 -22.74 2.29 -7.82
N GLY A 146 -23.34 1.14 -7.50
CA GLY A 146 -24.44 1.04 -6.53
C GLY A 146 -24.05 1.63 -5.18
N LEU A 147 -22.91 1.21 -4.63
CA LEU A 147 -22.38 1.70 -3.36
C LEU A 147 -22.08 3.22 -3.38
N ILE A 148 -21.56 3.75 -4.49
CA ILE A 148 -21.34 5.20 -4.66
C ILE A 148 -22.67 5.95 -4.59
N ASN A 149 -23.68 5.46 -5.30
CA ASN A 149 -25.01 6.08 -5.36
C ASN A 149 -25.74 6.00 -4.01
N GLU A 150 -25.46 4.97 -3.20
CA GLU A 150 -25.95 4.84 -1.82
C GLU A 150 -25.17 5.71 -0.81
N GLY A 151 -24.05 6.33 -1.23
CA GLY A 151 -23.18 7.09 -0.34
C GLY A 151 -22.42 6.21 0.67
N SER A 152 -22.15 4.95 0.30
CA SER A 152 -21.48 3.98 1.17
C SER A 152 -20.05 4.42 1.53
N PRO A 153 -19.63 4.34 2.80
CA PRO A 153 -18.25 4.62 3.20
C PRO A 153 -17.25 3.57 2.70
N LYS A 154 -17.72 2.44 2.16
CA LYS A 154 -16.90 1.40 1.53
C LYS A 154 -16.32 1.80 0.18
N VAL A 155 -16.67 2.98 -0.33
CA VAL A 155 -16.10 3.53 -1.56
C VAL A 155 -15.59 4.94 -1.26
N TRP A 156 -14.34 5.20 -1.62
CA TRP A 156 -13.77 6.52 -1.50
C TRP A 156 -12.80 6.77 -2.66
N MET A 157 -12.37 8.03 -2.77
CA MET A 157 -11.37 8.43 -3.73
C MET A 157 -10.15 9.02 -3.04
N ALA A 158 -9.00 8.87 -3.68
CA ALA A 158 -7.71 9.20 -3.12
C ALA A 158 -6.66 9.36 -4.22
N VAL A 159 -5.56 10.04 -3.90
CA VAL A 159 -4.43 10.14 -4.85
C VAL A 159 -3.87 8.72 -5.08
N PRO A 160 -3.69 8.28 -6.34
CA PRO A 160 -3.30 6.90 -6.65
C PRO A 160 -1.80 6.64 -6.51
N GLU A 161 -1.00 7.67 -6.23
CA GLU A 161 0.46 7.63 -6.11
C GLU A 161 0.96 8.67 -5.10
N VAL A 162 2.20 8.53 -4.66
CA VAL A 162 2.88 9.52 -3.81
C VAL A 162 3.22 10.74 -4.65
N ILE A 163 2.86 11.91 -4.14
CA ILE A 163 3.14 13.22 -4.71
C ILE A 163 3.77 14.11 -3.62
N GLU A 164 4.53 15.12 -4.03
CA GLU A 164 5.09 16.15 -3.15
C GLU A 164 4.01 17.16 -2.80
N TRP A 165 3.32 16.96 -1.66
CA TRP A 165 2.16 17.75 -1.26
C TRP A 165 2.47 19.24 -1.12
N GLU A 166 3.69 19.60 -0.75
CA GLU A 166 4.14 20.98 -0.60
C GLU A 166 4.08 21.75 -1.94
N ASN A 167 4.23 21.03 -3.05
CA ASN A 167 4.20 21.58 -4.40
C ASN A 167 2.77 21.62 -4.98
N ILE A 168 1.74 21.19 -4.24
CA ILE A 168 0.38 21.05 -4.74
C ILE A 168 -0.53 22.11 -4.12
N ALA A 169 -1.17 22.93 -4.98
CA ALA A 169 -2.20 23.88 -4.58
C ALA A 169 -3.52 23.18 -4.23
N GLY A 170 -3.81 22.07 -4.92
CA GLY A 170 -5.04 21.29 -4.79
C GLY A 170 -5.39 20.55 -6.08
N PHE A 171 -6.62 20.04 -6.14
CA PHE A 171 -7.15 19.20 -7.20
C PHE A 171 -8.35 19.84 -7.88
N LYS A 172 -8.40 19.73 -9.21
CA LYS A 172 -9.54 20.16 -10.04
C LYS A 172 -10.27 18.95 -10.59
N TYR A 173 -11.60 18.95 -10.42
CA TYR A 173 -12.49 17.93 -10.99
C TYR A 173 -13.20 18.44 -12.24
N ALA A 174 -13.61 19.71 -12.25
CA ALA A 174 -14.17 20.41 -13.39
C ALA A 174 -14.04 21.92 -13.19
N GLY A 175 -14.13 22.69 -14.28
CA GLY A 175 -14.16 24.14 -14.19
C GLY A 175 -12.86 24.74 -13.62
N ARG A 176 -13.02 25.75 -12.75
CA ARG A 176 -11.89 26.50 -12.14
C ARG A 176 -11.69 26.20 -10.66
N ASP A 177 -12.67 25.56 -10.01
CA ASP A 177 -12.67 25.32 -8.57
C ASP A 177 -11.55 24.35 -8.18
N LEU A 178 -10.90 24.67 -7.07
CA LEU A 178 -9.77 23.95 -6.52
C LEU A 178 -10.16 23.36 -5.17
N HIS A 179 -9.86 22.08 -4.98
CA HIS A 179 -10.19 21.34 -3.76
C HIS A 179 -8.92 20.80 -3.11
N ASN A 180 -8.88 20.76 -1.78
CA ASN A 180 -7.70 20.28 -1.06
C ASN A 180 -7.53 18.76 -1.15
N TYR A 181 -8.64 18.01 -1.26
CA TYR A 181 -8.66 16.54 -1.27
C TYR A 181 -9.61 15.98 -2.32
N ILE A 182 -9.28 14.82 -2.88
CA ILE A 182 -10.12 14.08 -3.84
C ILE A 182 -11.34 13.48 -3.14
N GLU A 183 -12.44 14.22 -3.13
CA GLU A 183 -13.70 13.80 -2.53
C GLU A 183 -14.63 13.14 -3.57
N LEU A 184 -15.01 11.89 -3.32
CA LEU A 184 -15.90 11.12 -4.19
C LEU A 184 -17.20 11.89 -4.52
N LYS A 185 -17.84 12.48 -3.50
CA LYS A 185 -19.10 13.23 -3.68
C LYS A 185 -18.93 14.43 -4.63
N LEU A 186 -17.83 15.18 -4.51
CA LEU A 186 -17.54 16.33 -5.36
C LEU A 186 -17.15 15.91 -6.78
N VAL A 187 -16.39 14.81 -6.93
CA VAL A 187 -16.11 14.25 -8.26
C VAL A 187 -17.42 13.86 -8.94
N CYS A 188 -18.31 13.16 -8.22
CA CYS A 188 -19.60 12.72 -8.73
C CYS A 188 -20.52 13.89 -9.10
N SER A 189 -20.53 14.98 -8.33
CA SER A 189 -21.37 16.16 -8.63
C SER A 189 -20.96 16.89 -9.91
N THR A 190 -19.77 16.63 -10.44
CA THR A 190 -19.28 17.25 -11.68
C THR A 190 -19.74 16.54 -12.96
N PHE A 191 -20.41 15.40 -12.86
CA PHE A 191 -20.99 14.72 -14.02
C PHE A 191 -22.29 15.41 -14.46
N ARG A 192 -22.49 15.51 -15.79
CA ARG A 192 -23.74 16.06 -16.35
C ARG A 192 -24.92 15.12 -16.15
N GLU A 193 -24.66 13.82 -16.20
CA GLU A 193 -25.64 12.75 -16.02
C GLU A 193 -25.32 11.96 -14.75
N PRO A 194 -26.31 11.35 -14.08
CA PRO A 194 -26.08 10.47 -12.94
C PRO A 194 -25.04 9.38 -13.23
N LEU A 195 -24.29 8.97 -12.20
CA LEU A 195 -23.31 7.91 -12.34
C LEU A 195 -24.02 6.55 -12.47
N THR A 196 -24.02 6.00 -13.68
CA THR A 196 -24.66 4.73 -14.02
C THR A 196 -23.68 3.70 -14.59
N ARG A 197 -22.55 4.17 -15.12
CA ARG A 197 -21.51 3.32 -15.72
C ARG A 197 -20.12 3.72 -15.27
N ILE A 198 -19.26 2.72 -15.08
CA ILE A 198 -17.89 2.91 -14.63
C ILE A 198 -17.05 3.70 -15.64
N ASP A 199 -17.42 3.63 -16.92
CA ASP A 199 -16.75 4.38 -17.98
C ASP A 199 -16.81 5.89 -17.77
N GLN A 200 -17.83 6.39 -17.05
CA GLN A 200 -17.88 7.80 -16.65
C GLN A 200 -16.66 8.16 -15.78
N LEU A 201 -16.27 7.28 -14.84
CA LEU A 201 -15.05 7.47 -14.03
C LEU A 201 -13.77 7.21 -14.85
N LYS A 202 -13.78 6.26 -15.79
CA LYS A 202 -12.60 5.97 -16.65
C LYS A 202 -12.30 7.12 -17.61
N ASN A 203 -13.32 7.89 -18.01
CA ASN A 203 -13.20 9.03 -18.93
C ASN A 203 -13.09 10.39 -18.22
N LYS A 204 -13.20 10.43 -16.90
CA LYS A 204 -13.05 11.64 -16.09
C LYS A 204 -11.61 11.74 -15.61
N ASN A 205 -10.96 12.89 -15.80
CA ASN A 205 -9.65 13.17 -15.24
C ASN A 205 -9.76 14.10 -14.02
N ILE A 206 -8.92 13.83 -13.03
CA ILE A 206 -8.64 14.68 -11.87
C ILE A 206 -7.27 15.28 -12.08
N VAL A 207 -7.17 16.61 -12.00
CA VAL A 207 -5.95 17.35 -12.30
C VAL A 207 -5.37 17.92 -11.00
N ALA A 208 -4.13 17.57 -10.68
CA ALA A 208 -3.39 18.20 -9.59
C ALA A 208 -2.71 19.48 -10.10
N ILE A 209 -2.79 20.56 -9.32
CA ILE A 209 -2.30 21.89 -9.70
C ILE A 209 -1.12 22.27 -8.83
N LYS A 210 -0.09 22.85 -9.43
CA LYS A 210 1.10 23.34 -8.71
C LYS A 210 0.79 24.57 -7.85
N ALA A 211 1.38 24.61 -6.66
CA ALA A 211 1.26 25.73 -5.72
C ALA A 211 1.92 27.03 -6.22
N ASP A 212 3.03 26.92 -6.94
CA ASP A 212 3.86 28.06 -7.36
C ASP A 212 3.37 28.73 -8.65
N SER A 213 3.02 27.95 -9.67
CA SER A 213 2.68 28.45 -11.00
C SER A 213 1.19 28.39 -11.31
N GLY A 214 0.40 27.62 -10.55
CA GLY A 214 -0.99 27.32 -10.89
C GLY A 214 -1.16 26.44 -12.13
N GLU A 215 -0.07 25.93 -12.70
CA GLU A 215 -0.09 25.00 -13.83
C GLU A 215 -0.44 23.58 -13.38
N GLN A 216 -0.75 22.72 -14.36
CA GLN A 216 -0.94 21.30 -14.11
C GLN A 216 0.38 20.66 -13.62
N TYR A 217 0.33 20.02 -12.45
CA TYR A 217 1.40 19.15 -11.96
C TYR A 217 1.29 17.78 -12.64
N THR A 218 0.13 17.13 -12.53
CA THR A 218 -0.18 15.84 -13.16
C THR A 218 -1.69 15.65 -13.26
N SER A 219 -2.14 14.52 -13.84
CA SER A 219 -3.55 14.15 -13.85
C SER A 219 -3.75 12.64 -13.86
N TRP A 220 -4.89 12.20 -13.32
CA TRP A 220 -5.26 10.79 -13.25
C TRP A 220 -6.71 10.58 -13.65
N GLN A 221 -7.01 9.41 -14.23
CA GLN A 221 -8.39 8.97 -14.39
C GLN A 221 -9.03 8.82 -13.01
N ALA A 222 -10.27 9.29 -12.83
CA ALA A 222 -11.03 9.13 -11.61
C ALA A 222 -11.14 7.66 -11.20
N TYR A 223 -11.22 6.73 -12.17
CA TYR A 223 -11.18 5.29 -11.90
C TYR A 223 -9.88 4.81 -11.24
N LYS A 224 -8.73 5.44 -11.51
CA LYS A 224 -7.47 5.10 -10.80
C LYS A 224 -7.47 5.62 -9.37
N CYS A 225 -8.12 6.74 -9.13
CA CYS A 225 -8.29 7.31 -7.80
C CYS A 225 -9.35 6.56 -6.96
N LEU A 226 -10.07 5.58 -7.54
CA LEU A 226 -11.14 4.84 -6.88
C LEU A 226 -10.58 3.72 -6.00
N TYR A 227 -11.09 3.66 -4.78
CA TYR A 227 -10.83 2.59 -3.83
C TYR A 227 -12.14 2.05 -3.29
N SER A 228 -12.23 0.73 -3.16
CA SER A 228 -13.41 0.07 -2.60
C SER A 228 -13.10 -1.34 -2.14
N GLU A 229 -13.88 -1.81 -1.17
CA GLU A 229 -13.93 -3.18 -0.68
C GLU A 229 -15.33 -3.75 -0.91
N VAL A 230 -15.42 -4.85 -1.66
CA VAL A 230 -16.68 -5.45 -2.11
C VAL A 230 -16.63 -6.95 -1.91
N ASP A 231 -17.64 -7.49 -1.25
CA ASP A 231 -17.86 -8.93 -1.19
C ASP A 231 -18.70 -9.40 -2.36
N HIS A 232 -18.24 -10.45 -3.02
CA HIS A 232 -18.92 -11.04 -4.17
C HIS A 232 -18.74 -12.56 -4.17
N ASN A 233 -19.86 -13.29 -4.08
CA ASN A 233 -19.91 -14.77 -4.05
C ASN A 233 -18.96 -15.41 -3.00
N GLY A 234 -18.91 -14.83 -1.80
CA GLY A 234 -18.07 -15.34 -0.70
C GLY A 234 -16.59 -14.99 -0.80
N VAL A 235 -16.18 -14.23 -1.82
CA VAL A 235 -14.80 -13.73 -1.98
C VAL A 235 -14.80 -12.22 -1.78
N SER A 236 -13.82 -11.71 -1.03
CA SER A 236 -13.60 -10.27 -0.88
C SER A 236 -12.74 -9.76 -2.03
N TYR A 237 -13.16 -8.64 -2.59
CA TYR A 237 -12.45 -7.95 -3.66
C TYR A 237 -12.14 -6.53 -3.24
N CYS A 238 -10.98 -6.05 -3.64
CA CYS A 238 -10.56 -4.68 -3.42
C CYS A 238 -10.14 -4.05 -4.74
N ILE A 239 -10.54 -2.81 -4.99
CA ILE A 239 -10.00 -2.00 -6.09
C ILE A 239 -9.00 -0.99 -5.54
N ASN A 240 -7.85 -0.90 -6.20
CA ASN A 240 -6.82 0.09 -5.90
C ASN A 240 -6.07 0.43 -7.20
N ASN A 241 -5.89 1.73 -7.48
CA ASN A 241 -5.19 2.23 -8.67
C ASN A 241 -5.75 1.62 -9.98
N GLY A 242 -7.08 1.53 -10.07
CA GLY A 242 -7.79 1.00 -11.23
C GLY A 242 -7.57 -0.49 -11.48
N ARG A 243 -7.14 -1.26 -10.47
CA ARG A 243 -6.93 -2.71 -10.55
C ARG A 243 -7.72 -3.41 -9.46
N TRP A 244 -8.40 -4.49 -9.84
CA TRP A 244 -9.09 -5.38 -8.92
C TRP A 244 -8.15 -6.46 -8.39
N PHE A 245 -8.31 -6.73 -7.10
CA PHE A 245 -7.62 -7.79 -6.38
C PHE A 245 -8.66 -8.63 -5.66
N SER A 246 -8.52 -9.95 -5.74
CA SER A 246 -9.20 -10.87 -4.83
C SER A 246 -8.35 -11.07 -3.59
N VAL A 247 -9.00 -11.13 -2.44
CA VAL A 247 -8.36 -11.32 -1.14
C VAL A 247 -8.96 -12.55 -0.47
N ASP A 248 -8.10 -13.38 0.10
CA ASP A 248 -8.49 -14.52 0.91
C ASP A 248 -9.22 -14.07 2.18
N GLN A 249 -10.34 -14.72 2.52
CA GLN A 249 -11.19 -14.31 3.65
C GLN A 249 -10.48 -14.49 5.00
N ASP A 250 -9.77 -15.59 5.18
CA ASP A 250 -9.04 -15.85 6.43
C ASP A 250 -7.95 -14.80 6.62
N PHE A 251 -7.30 -14.40 5.52
CA PHE A 251 -6.35 -13.29 5.52
C PHE A 251 -7.03 -11.95 5.86
N VAL A 252 -8.22 -11.66 5.32
CA VAL A 252 -9.00 -10.45 5.67
C VAL A 252 -9.31 -10.42 7.17
N HIS A 253 -9.83 -11.52 7.71
CA HIS A 253 -10.15 -11.64 9.13
C HIS A 253 -8.92 -11.43 10.00
N MET A 254 -7.82 -12.11 9.69
CA MET A 254 -6.58 -12.02 10.44
C MET A 254 -5.99 -10.59 10.43
N VAL A 255 -5.99 -9.90 9.28
CA VAL A 255 -5.51 -8.51 9.20
C VAL A 255 -6.39 -7.56 10.02
N ASN A 256 -7.72 -7.75 9.99
CA ASN A 256 -8.65 -6.94 10.78
C ASN A 256 -8.48 -7.20 12.28
N GLU A 257 -8.31 -8.44 12.72
CA GLU A 257 -8.02 -8.75 14.12
C GLU A 257 -6.72 -8.13 14.61
N GLU A 258 -5.65 -8.20 13.80
CA GLU A 258 -4.38 -7.56 14.13
C GLU A 258 -4.51 -6.03 14.20
N TYR A 259 -5.29 -5.42 13.29
CA TYR A 259 -5.59 -3.99 13.32
C TYR A 259 -6.28 -3.55 14.61
N GLU A 260 -7.29 -4.32 15.06
CA GLU A 260 -8.03 -4.02 16.28
C GLU A 260 -7.17 -4.16 17.56
N ARG A 261 -6.11 -4.96 17.51
CA ARG A 261 -5.16 -5.12 18.62
C ARG A 261 -4.15 -3.96 18.74
N ILE A 262 -4.03 -3.09 17.73
CA ILE A 262 -3.13 -1.93 17.81
C ILE A 262 -3.69 -0.95 18.85
N PRO A 263 -2.93 -0.60 19.91
CA PRO A 263 -3.41 0.32 20.94
C PRO A 263 -3.81 1.68 20.36
N VAL A 264 -4.93 2.24 20.82
CA VAL A 264 -5.31 3.62 20.52
C VAL A 264 -4.62 4.55 21.51
N SER A 265 -4.09 5.68 21.03
CA SER A 265 -3.45 6.67 21.92
C SER A 265 -4.49 7.40 22.78
N GLU A 266 -4.22 7.49 24.08
CA GLU A 266 -5.00 8.29 25.04
C GLU A 266 -4.66 9.78 24.99
N MET A 267 -3.64 10.17 24.22
CA MET A 267 -3.30 11.57 24.02
C MET A 267 -4.48 12.32 23.41
N GLU A 268 -4.84 13.46 24.01
CA GLU A 268 -5.87 14.36 23.54
C GLU A 268 -5.31 15.30 22.47
N PHE A 269 -5.91 15.27 21.30
CA PHE A 269 -5.56 16.11 20.17
C PHE A 269 -6.62 17.20 20.02
N LEU A 270 -6.21 18.41 19.61
CA LEU A 270 -7.19 19.42 19.23
C LEU A 270 -8.01 18.89 18.03
N PRO A 271 -9.34 19.00 18.02
CA PRO A 271 -10.12 18.70 16.82
C PRO A 271 -9.62 19.55 15.65
N HIS A 272 -9.48 18.96 14.46
CA HIS A 272 -8.99 19.74 13.33
C HIS A 272 -10.14 20.59 12.75
N SER A 273 -9.96 21.90 12.67
CA SER A 273 -10.94 22.84 12.12
C SER A 273 -10.75 23.02 10.61
N VAL A 274 -11.77 23.58 9.95
CA VAL A 274 -11.74 23.94 8.51
C VAL A 274 -10.71 25.04 8.20
N GLU A 275 -10.22 25.74 9.23
CA GLU A 275 -9.20 26.80 9.08
C GLU A 275 -7.79 26.22 8.86
N TYR A 276 -7.56 24.96 9.22
CA TYR A 276 -6.29 24.27 8.95
C TYR A 276 -6.32 23.65 7.55
N THR A 277 -6.06 24.49 6.55
CA THR A 277 -6.09 24.07 5.14
C THR A 277 -4.99 23.09 4.78
N ARG A 278 -3.88 23.09 5.55
CA ARG A 278 -2.74 22.18 5.41
C ARG A 278 -2.43 21.45 6.72
N GLU A 279 -1.83 20.28 6.59
CA GLU A 279 -1.37 19.45 7.71
C GLU A 279 -0.46 20.23 8.67
N ASN A 280 0.49 20.97 8.13
CA ASN A 280 1.47 21.75 8.89
C ASN A 280 0.80 22.83 9.75
N ASP A 281 -0.29 23.44 9.23
CA ASP A 281 -1.09 24.44 9.97
C ASP A 281 -1.70 23.82 11.23
N TYR A 282 -2.23 22.60 11.11
CA TYR A 282 -2.79 21.85 12.23
C TYR A 282 -1.69 21.49 13.24
N THR A 283 -0.58 20.93 12.79
CA THR A 283 0.55 20.53 13.65
C THR A 283 1.06 21.73 14.45
N GLN A 284 1.21 22.89 13.81
CA GLN A 284 1.66 24.11 14.46
C GLN A 284 0.63 24.61 15.50
N ALA A 285 -0.65 24.60 15.15
CA ALA A 285 -1.72 24.99 16.06
C ALA A 285 -1.83 24.07 17.29
N PHE A 286 -1.54 22.78 17.13
CA PHE A 286 -1.54 21.82 18.24
C PHE A 286 -0.34 21.98 19.18
N VAL A 287 0.84 22.32 18.66
CA VAL A 287 2.05 22.51 19.48
C VAL A 287 2.03 23.85 20.24
N THR A 288 1.52 24.91 19.63
CA THR A 288 1.59 26.30 20.13
C THR A 288 1.12 26.48 21.60
N PRO A 289 0.04 25.83 22.07
CA PRO A 289 -0.44 25.97 23.46
C PRO A 289 0.42 25.27 24.51
N SER A 290 1.29 24.33 24.12
CA SER A 290 2.07 23.51 25.08
C SER A 290 3.52 23.32 24.62
N PRO A 291 4.25 24.42 24.37
CA PRO A 291 5.55 24.38 23.70
C PRO A 291 6.66 23.82 24.60
N ASP A 292 6.40 23.60 25.89
CA ASP A 292 7.32 22.97 26.84
C ASP A 292 7.18 21.44 26.85
N HIS A 293 6.03 20.91 26.41
CA HIS A 293 5.75 19.47 26.34
C HIS A 293 5.76 18.92 24.91
N LEU A 294 5.55 19.80 23.92
CA LEU A 294 5.48 19.46 22.50
C LEU A 294 6.48 20.31 21.70
N LEU A 295 7.21 19.67 20.81
CA LEU A 295 8.18 20.29 19.92
C LEU A 295 7.77 20.08 18.46
N TYR A 296 7.59 21.18 17.72
CA TYR A 296 7.24 21.17 16.30
C TYR A 296 8.44 20.77 15.46
N MET A 297 8.40 19.59 14.82
CA MET A 297 9.52 19.00 14.06
C MET A 297 9.18 18.76 12.58
N ASP A 298 7.96 19.06 12.16
CA ASP A 298 7.52 18.99 10.77
C ASP A 298 8.45 19.77 9.81
N ALA A 299 8.74 19.15 8.66
CA ALA A 299 9.68 19.59 7.64
C ALA A 299 11.14 19.79 8.12
N LYS A 300 11.49 19.34 9.34
CA LYS A 300 12.89 19.35 9.85
C LYS A 300 13.62 18.10 9.37
N LEU A 301 14.32 18.26 8.27
CA LEU A 301 14.98 17.17 7.56
C LEU A 301 16.39 16.93 8.08
N VAL A 302 16.61 15.73 8.61
CA VAL A 302 17.92 15.26 9.05
C VAL A 302 18.65 14.61 7.86
N SER A 303 19.88 15.06 7.62
CA SER A 303 20.70 14.58 6.51
C SER A 303 21.34 13.21 6.83
N HIS A 304 21.10 12.22 5.97
CA HIS A 304 21.64 10.86 6.07
C HIS A 304 22.43 10.46 4.81
N GLY A 305 23.30 9.44 4.92
CA GLY A 305 24.03 8.87 3.79
C GLY A 305 24.96 9.85 3.06
N GLY A 306 25.70 10.67 3.81
CA GLY A 306 26.58 11.68 3.23
C GLY A 306 25.84 12.89 2.62
N GLY A 307 24.61 13.17 3.07
CA GLY A 307 23.83 14.34 2.66
C GLY A 307 22.99 14.14 1.39
N ARG A 308 22.95 12.92 0.84
CA ARG A 308 22.16 12.57 -0.34
C ARG A 308 20.69 12.29 -0.03
N SER A 309 20.40 11.91 1.20
CA SER A 309 19.06 11.61 1.67
C SER A 309 18.71 12.55 2.81
N LYS A 310 17.47 13.02 2.80
CA LYS A 310 16.88 13.86 3.83
C LYS A 310 15.70 13.12 4.42
N ILE A 311 15.75 12.87 5.72
CA ILE A 311 14.73 12.10 6.43
C ILE A 311 14.10 13.01 7.47
N GLU A 312 12.78 13.06 7.44
CA GLU A 312 11.97 13.70 8.49
C GLU A 312 11.89 12.79 9.72
N LEU A 313 12.17 13.35 10.89
CA LEU A 313 12.17 12.60 12.15
C LEU A 313 10.73 12.28 12.58
N CYS A 314 9.89 13.29 12.72
CA CYS A 314 8.48 13.22 13.09
C CYS A 314 7.88 14.61 12.95
N ASP A 315 6.56 14.72 12.95
CA ASP A 315 5.88 16.02 12.87
C ASP A 315 5.91 16.71 14.23
N ILE A 316 5.78 15.93 15.31
CA ILE A 316 5.87 16.42 16.70
C ILE A 316 6.69 15.46 17.55
N LEU A 317 7.64 16.02 18.31
CA LEU A 317 8.36 15.32 19.36
C LEU A 317 7.84 15.76 20.73
N THR A 318 7.45 14.82 21.56
CA THR A 318 7.00 15.09 22.94
C THR A 318 8.17 15.04 23.93
N GLU A 319 7.97 15.59 25.13
CA GLU A 319 8.97 15.54 26.21
C GLU A 319 9.30 14.10 26.65
N ASP A 320 8.34 13.19 26.53
CA ASP A 320 8.49 11.76 26.85
C ASP A 320 9.08 10.95 25.68
N LYS A 321 9.57 11.65 24.64
CA LYS A 321 10.26 11.09 23.47
C LYS A 321 9.34 10.23 22.59
N THR A 322 8.07 10.60 22.56
CA THR A 322 7.09 10.07 21.63
C THR A 322 7.20 10.81 20.30
N PHE A 323 7.33 10.04 19.21
CA PHE A 323 7.29 10.55 17.85
C PHE A 323 5.84 10.51 17.37
N ILE A 324 5.27 11.67 17.10
CA ILE A 324 3.93 11.79 16.53
C ILE A 324 4.09 12.08 15.05
N HIS A 325 3.49 11.22 14.23
CA HIS A 325 3.36 11.43 12.81
C HIS A 325 1.89 11.65 12.46
N ILE A 326 1.57 12.72 11.77
CA ILE A 326 0.22 13.18 11.43
C ILE A 326 0.09 13.14 9.91
N LYS A 327 -0.99 12.58 9.37
CA LYS A 327 -1.36 12.80 7.95
C LYS A 327 -2.87 12.90 7.78
N PRO A 328 -3.37 13.65 6.78
CA PRO A 328 -4.77 13.64 6.43
C PRO A 328 -5.18 12.30 5.81
N TYR A 329 -6.39 11.85 6.15
CA TYR A 329 -7.00 10.68 5.51
C TYR A 329 -7.25 10.98 4.03
N SER A 330 -6.48 10.34 3.16
CA SER A 330 -6.45 10.65 1.74
C SER A 330 -6.12 9.43 0.87
N GLY A 331 -6.31 8.23 1.44
CA GLY A 331 -6.14 6.92 0.80
C GLY A 331 -4.85 6.17 1.15
N SER A 332 -4.70 4.96 0.58
CA SER A 332 -3.64 4.03 0.99
C SER A 332 -2.23 4.50 0.62
N ALA A 333 -2.05 5.28 -0.45
CA ALA A 333 -0.73 5.81 -0.82
C ALA A 333 -0.15 6.76 0.23
N ILE A 334 -0.94 7.69 0.76
CA ILE A 334 -0.49 8.68 1.76
C ILE A 334 -0.36 8.03 3.12
N LEU A 335 -1.29 7.15 3.49
CA LEU A 335 -1.17 6.37 4.73
C LEU A 335 0.07 5.46 4.71
N SER A 336 0.39 4.86 3.56
CA SER A 336 1.65 4.12 3.41
C SER A 336 2.88 5.00 3.57
N HIS A 337 2.83 6.25 3.11
CA HIS A 337 3.92 7.20 3.33
C HIS A 337 4.08 7.50 4.82
N LEU A 338 3.00 7.83 5.52
CA LEU A 338 2.97 8.02 6.97
C LEU A 338 3.62 6.84 7.71
N PHE A 339 3.19 5.62 7.41
CA PHE A 339 3.67 4.42 8.08
C PHE A 339 5.15 4.15 7.79
N ASN A 340 5.60 4.36 6.55
CA ASN A 340 6.99 4.16 6.17
C ASN A 340 7.90 5.26 6.74
N GLN A 341 7.46 6.52 6.82
CA GLN A 341 8.19 7.61 7.47
C GLN A 341 8.48 7.25 8.94
N ALA A 342 7.46 6.79 9.66
CA ALA A 342 7.62 6.37 11.05
C ALA A 342 8.61 5.20 11.20
N VAL A 343 8.53 4.19 10.33
CA VAL A 343 9.46 3.05 10.33
C VAL A 343 10.90 3.51 10.08
N VAL A 344 11.13 4.28 9.01
CA VAL A 344 12.48 4.73 8.63
C VAL A 344 13.10 5.61 9.71
N SER A 345 12.32 6.55 10.26
CA SER A 345 12.77 7.41 11.35
C SER A 345 13.18 6.60 12.57
N ALA A 346 12.31 5.69 13.04
CA ALA A 346 12.61 4.84 14.19
C ALA A 346 13.82 3.93 13.95
N GLU A 347 13.91 3.29 12.77
CA GLU A 347 15.03 2.43 12.41
C GLU A 347 16.37 3.19 12.42
N LEU A 348 16.43 4.38 11.82
CA LEU A 348 17.65 5.20 11.81
C LEU A 348 18.01 5.71 13.20
N VAL A 349 17.02 6.16 13.97
CA VAL A 349 17.23 6.55 15.37
C VAL A 349 17.80 5.38 16.17
N MET A 350 17.37 4.14 15.94
CA MET A 350 17.88 2.99 16.69
C MET A 350 19.24 2.50 16.19
N SER A 351 19.48 2.51 14.87
CA SER A 351 20.64 1.85 14.26
C SER A 351 21.82 2.78 13.93
N ASP A 352 21.59 4.08 13.72
CA ASP A 352 22.59 5.02 13.22
C ASP A 352 22.93 6.11 14.25
N GLN A 353 24.18 6.08 14.74
CA GLN A 353 24.67 7.08 15.69
C GLN A 353 24.79 8.48 15.07
N GLU A 354 25.30 8.59 13.84
CA GLU A 354 25.48 9.87 13.17
C GLU A 354 24.13 10.53 12.91
N PHE A 355 23.13 9.73 12.50
CA PHE A 355 21.76 10.22 12.34
C PHE A 355 21.20 10.75 13.66
N ARG A 356 21.34 10.00 14.77
CA ARG A 356 20.90 10.46 16.10
C ARG A 356 21.56 11.76 16.52
N GLU A 357 22.86 11.92 16.28
CA GLU A 357 23.59 13.13 16.65
C GLU A 357 23.09 14.35 15.89
N LYS A 358 22.84 14.20 14.58
CA LYS A 358 22.24 15.25 13.75
C LYS A 358 20.80 15.54 14.13
N ALA A 359 19.99 14.50 14.39
CA ALA A 359 18.61 14.68 14.86
C ALA A 359 18.58 15.45 16.19
N ASN A 360 19.46 15.12 17.14
CA ASN A 360 19.59 15.88 18.38
C ASN A 360 20.11 17.31 18.19
N ALA A 361 20.90 17.58 17.14
CA ALA A 361 21.29 18.94 16.79
C ALA A 361 20.08 19.76 16.32
N GLU A 362 19.26 19.21 15.42
CA GLU A 362 18.00 19.83 14.97
C GLU A 362 17.02 20.04 16.13
N ILE A 363 16.85 19.03 16.99
CA ILE A 363 15.99 19.12 18.19
C ILE A 363 16.45 20.26 19.10
N ARG A 364 17.75 20.46 19.28
CA ARG A 364 18.29 21.58 20.09
C ARG A 364 18.12 22.93 19.42
N ASP A 365 18.26 23.01 18.10
CA ASP A 365 18.07 24.24 17.34
C ASP A 365 16.61 24.72 17.44
N VAL A 366 15.66 23.80 17.31
CA VAL A 366 14.22 24.10 17.41
C VAL A 366 13.76 24.27 18.86
N GLY A 367 14.19 23.38 19.76
CA GLY A 367 13.70 23.31 21.14
C GLY A 367 14.43 24.21 22.14
N GLY A 368 15.60 24.75 21.78
CA GLY A 368 16.41 25.58 22.65
C GLY A 368 16.76 24.88 23.97
N SER A 369 16.48 25.54 25.09
CA SER A 369 16.79 25.04 26.44
C SER A 369 15.79 24.04 27.03
N LYS A 370 14.80 23.58 26.25
CA LYS A 370 13.67 22.77 26.74
C LYS A 370 13.99 21.28 26.97
N GLY A 371 15.24 20.86 26.74
CA GLY A 371 15.73 19.55 27.17
C GLY A 371 15.25 18.35 26.34
N PHE A 372 14.53 18.56 25.24
CA PHE A 372 14.19 17.49 24.29
C PHE A 372 15.46 16.82 23.75
N GLN A 373 15.49 15.48 23.79
CA GLN A 373 16.62 14.71 23.30
C GLN A 373 16.27 13.24 23.08
N ILE A 374 16.91 12.64 22.10
CA ILE A 374 16.88 11.21 21.79
C ILE A 374 18.16 10.58 22.33
N LEU A 375 18.04 9.80 23.40
CA LEU A 375 19.17 9.12 24.03
C LEU A 375 19.45 7.76 23.36
N VAL A 376 20.71 7.35 23.41
CA VAL A 376 21.12 6.00 22.98
C VAL A 376 20.37 4.94 23.82
N GLY A 377 19.83 3.92 23.16
CA GLY A 377 19.05 2.86 23.81
C GLY A 377 17.64 3.28 24.24
N CYS A 378 17.20 4.49 23.93
CA CYS A 378 15.82 4.90 24.13
C CYS A 378 14.95 4.30 23.03
N HIS A 379 13.95 3.50 23.39
CA HIS A 379 12.94 3.02 22.46
C HIS A 379 11.79 4.04 22.41
N PRO A 380 11.65 4.83 21.33
CA PRO A 380 10.61 5.84 21.27
C PRO A 380 9.23 5.19 21.25
N SER A 381 8.26 5.88 21.83
CA SER A 381 6.86 5.63 21.50
C SER A 381 6.56 6.29 20.15
N VAL A 382 5.66 5.70 19.38
CA VAL A 382 5.25 6.22 18.07
C VAL A 382 3.73 6.32 18.04
N ILE A 383 3.20 7.52 17.74
CA ILE A 383 1.78 7.75 17.51
C ILE A 383 1.58 8.02 16.02
N LEU A 384 0.80 7.16 15.36
CA LEU A 384 0.33 7.36 14.00
C LEU A 384 -1.04 8.03 14.05
N ALA A 385 -1.07 9.34 13.86
CA ALA A 385 -2.25 10.17 13.94
C ALA A 385 -2.81 10.48 12.55
N ILE A 386 -4.12 10.31 12.38
CA ILE A 386 -4.81 10.44 11.09
C ILE A 386 -5.92 11.47 11.24
N LEU A 387 -5.86 12.57 10.48
CA LEU A 387 -6.93 13.57 10.42
C LEU A 387 -8.05 13.01 9.56
N SER A 388 -9.26 12.86 10.10
CA SER A 388 -10.38 12.34 9.31
C SER A 388 -11.75 12.91 9.73
N GLU A 389 -12.71 12.81 8.82
CA GLU A 389 -14.11 13.20 9.07
C GLU A 389 -14.84 12.22 10.02
N HIS A 390 -14.19 11.13 10.44
CA HIS A 390 -14.77 10.14 11.34
C HIS A 390 -14.60 10.54 12.80
N SER A 391 -15.55 10.15 13.65
CA SER A 391 -15.54 10.44 15.09
C SER A 391 -14.96 9.32 15.96
N GLU A 392 -14.76 8.13 15.40
CA GLU A 392 -14.28 6.95 16.11
C GLU A 392 -12.80 7.12 16.53
N PRO A 393 -12.37 6.75 17.74
CA PRO A 393 -10.99 6.92 18.18
C PRO A 393 -9.96 6.17 17.32
N ARG A 394 -10.38 5.02 16.78
CA ARG A 394 -9.63 4.23 15.80
C ARG A 394 -10.09 4.66 14.40
N PRO A 395 -9.19 5.10 13.51
CA PRO A 395 -9.59 5.55 12.18
C PRO A 395 -10.09 4.36 11.35
N PRO A 396 -11.18 4.49 10.58
CA PRO A 396 -11.60 3.42 9.68
C PRO A 396 -10.66 3.37 8.47
N LEU A 397 -9.72 2.41 8.50
CA LEU A 397 -8.72 2.28 7.44
C LEU A 397 -9.16 1.31 6.34
N PRO A 398 -8.81 1.60 5.08
CA PRO A 398 -8.89 0.65 3.98
C PRO A 398 -8.07 -0.61 4.25
N PHE A 399 -8.50 -1.73 3.69
CA PHE A 399 -7.85 -3.02 3.81
C PHE A 399 -6.37 -2.98 3.41
N PHE A 400 -6.06 -2.38 2.26
CA PHE A 400 -4.66 -2.22 1.84
C PHE A 400 -3.85 -1.32 2.77
N SER A 401 -4.46 -0.30 3.37
CA SER A 401 -3.79 0.52 4.39
C SER A 401 -3.52 -0.30 5.65
N LYS A 402 -4.45 -1.17 6.06
CA LYS A 402 -4.26 -2.09 7.20
C LYS A 402 -3.11 -3.07 6.96
N ILE A 403 -2.97 -3.61 5.74
CA ILE A 403 -1.83 -4.45 5.36
C ILE A 403 -0.51 -3.71 5.53
N VAL A 404 -0.40 -2.48 5.01
CA VAL A 404 0.85 -1.70 5.13
C VAL A 404 1.11 -1.30 6.58
N LEU A 405 0.07 -0.94 7.33
CA LEU A 405 0.17 -0.65 8.76
C LEU A 405 0.65 -1.87 9.55
N ARG A 406 0.16 -3.07 9.23
CA ARG A 406 0.58 -4.32 9.88
C ARG A 406 2.08 -4.54 9.72
N TYR A 407 2.61 -4.35 8.51
CA TYR A 407 4.07 -4.39 8.27
C TYR A 407 4.81 -3.35 9.12
N ALA A 408 4.37 -2.09 9.06
CA ALA A 408 5.02 -0.99 9.77
C ALA A 408 5.01 -1.20 11.29
N PHE A 409 3.87 -1.64 11.82
CA PHE A 409 3.70 -1.97 13.24
C PHE A 409 4.69 -3.06 13.68
N ARG A 410 4.85 -4.14 12.91
CA ARG A 410 5.82 -5.20 13.20
C ARG A 410 7.26 -4.70 13.17
N LYS A 411 7.61 -3.86 12.20
CA LYS A 411 8.95 -3.26 12.10
C LYS A 411 9.27 -2.34 13.27
N LEU A 412 8.34 -1.44 13.60
CA LEU A 412 8.45 -0.55 14.76
C LEU A 412 8.56 -1.34 16.07
N ARG A 413 7.77 -2.40 16.25
CA ARG A 413 7.86 -3.29 17.43
C ARG A 413 9.18 -4.03 17.49
N THR A 414 9.74 -4.45 16.35
CA THR A 414 11.07 -5.07 16.27
C THR A 414 12.17 -4.09 16.69
N CYS A 415 11.99 -2.79 16.44
CA CYS A 415 12.85 -1.72 16.95
C CYS A 415 12.67 -1.44 18.47
N GLY A 416 11.76 -2.17 19.13
CA GLY A 416 11.41 -2.00 20.55
C GLY A 416 10.42 -0.87 20.83
N CYS A 417 9.90 -0.19 19.80
CA CYS A 417 8.98 0.92 19.97
C CYS A 417 7.62 0.46 20.52
N LYS A 418 6.99 1.34 21.30
CA LYS A 418 5.55 1.25 21.60
C LYS A 418 4.80 2.00 20.50
N VAL A 419 3.82 1.36 19.87
CA VAL A 419 3.14 1.95 18.71
C VAL A 419 1.66 2.10 19.02
N TYR A 420 1.15 3.29 18.72
CA TYR A 420 -0.24 3.67 18.93
C TYR A 420 -0.81 4.25 17.64
N ILE A 421 -2.12 4.13 17.47
CA ILE A 421 -2.86 4.81 16.41
C ILE A 421 -3.84 5.82 17.03
N LYS A 422 -4.13 6.90 16.31
CA LYS A 422 -5.12 7.88 16.74
C LYS A 422 -5.88 8.44 15.53
N ASN A 423 -7.19 8.50 15.63
CA ASN A 423 -7.99 9.35 14.77
C ASN A 423 -8.12 10.74 15.40
N ILE A 424 -7.92 11.78 14.59
CA ILE A 424 -8.17 13.17 14.96
C ILE A 424 -9.42 13.62 14.19
N PRO A 425 -10.58 13.66 14.84
CA PRO A 425 -11.84 14.01 14.18
C PRO A 425 -11.85 15.49 13.77
N LYS A 426 -12.68 15.80 12.79
CA LYS A 426 -12.97 17.19 12.42
C LYS A 426 -13.83 17.84 13.50
N ALA A 427 -13.59 19.11 13.76
CA ALA A 427 -14.48 19.93 14.60
C ALA A 427 -15.88 19.97 13.94
N ILE A 428 -16.91 19.65 14.73
CA ILE A 428 -18.32 19.68 14.31
C ILE A 428 -18.81 21.13 14.18
#